data_AF-A0A8T5E775-F1
#
_entry.id   AF-A0A8T5E775-F1
#
_cell.length_a   1.000
_cell.length_b   1.000
_cell.length_c   1.000
_cell.angle_alpha   90.00
_cell.angle_beta   90.00
_cell.angle_gamma   90.00
#
_symmetry.space_group_name_H-M   'P 1'
#
loop_
_entity.id
_entity.type
_entity.pdbx_description
1 polymer ?
#
loop_
_entity_poly.entity_id
_entity_poly.type
_entity_poly.pdbx_seq_one_letter_code
_entity_poly.pdbx_strand_id
1 'polypeptide(L)'
;MKKIEINHIYNQNCIDGMKLIPKNKIDLVITDPPFAINFKAKKANYNRTTSNVLSGYNEIKPEDYYDFTFSWMSEAFRILKDSGSMYVFSGWNNLKDILSALDDVGFTT
;
A
#
# COMPACT_ATOMS: atom_id res chain seq x y z
N MET A 1 -9.07 12.08 19.85
CA MET A 1 -8.77 11.08 18.80
C MET A 1 -7.61 10.22 19.28
N LYS A 2 -7.64 8.90 19.07
CA LYS A 2 -6.51 8.01 19.41
C LYS A 2 -5.32 8.37 18.49
N LYS A 3 -4.16 8.62 19.09
CA LYS A 3 -2.92 8.95 18.39
C LYS A 3 -2.18 7.66 18.10
N ILE A 4 -1.61 7.53 16.90
CA ILE A 4 -0.69 6.43 16.58
C ILE A 4 0.62 6.60 17.38
N GLU A 5 1.11 5.50 17.93
CA GLU A 5 2.36 5.37 18.67
C GLU A 5 3.46 4.88 17.74
N ILE A 6 4.68 5.37 17.96
CA ILE A 6 5.86 4.88 17.23
C ILE A 6 6.24 3.48 17.72
N ASN A 7 6.87 2.68 16.86
CA ASN A 7 7.31 1.32 17.16
C ASN A 7 6.17 0.37 17.55
N HIS A 8 4.97 0.61 17.02
CA HIS A 8 3.80 -0.26 17.24
C HIS A 8 3.20 -0.71 15.90
N ILE A 9 2.80 -1.98 15.83
CA ILE A 9 2.13 -2.56 14.65
C ILE A 9 0.62 -2.51 14.89
N TYR A 10 -0.11 -1.92 13.95
CA TYR A 10 -1.56 -1.77 14.04
C TYR A 10 -2.27 -2.74 13.11
N ASN A 11 -3.17 -3.56 13.64
CA ASN A 11 -4.10 -4.37 12.85
C ASN A 11 -5.31 -3.51 12.45
N GLN A 12 -5.20 -2.80 11.33
CA GLN A 12 -6.23 -1.89 10.84
C GLN A 12 -6.14 -1.74 9.31
N ASN A 13 -7.18 -1.18 8.70
CA ASN A 13 -7.10 -0.69 7.32
C ASN A 13 -6.03 0.41 7.23
N CYS A 14 -5.12 0.31 6.26
CA CYS A 14 -3.98 1.22 6.15
C CYS A 14 -4.41 2.67 5.86
N ILE A 15 -5.46 2.88 5.07
CA ILE A 15 -5.98 4.21 4.73
C ILE A 15 -6.54 4.88 5.99
N ASP A 16 -7.37 4.15 6.75
CA ASP A 16 -7.91 4.67 8.01
C ASP A 16 -6.84 4.90 9.08
N GLY A 17 -5.82 4.03 9.11
CA GLY A 17 -4.65 4.21 9.95
C GLY A 17 -3.86 5.47 9.60
N MET A 18 -3.60 5.71 8.31
CA MET A 18 -2.86 6.90 7.86
C MET A 18 -3.61 8.20 8.16
N LYS A 19 -4.95 8.22 8.13
CA LYS A 19 -5.77 9.38 8.55
C LYS A 19 -5.50 9.82 9.99
N LEU A 20 -5.02 8.93 10.86
CA LEU A 20 -4.64 9.27 12.24
C LEU A 20 -3.26 9.94 12.35
N ILE A 21 -2.47 9.92 11.26
CA ILE A 21 -1.14 10.52 11.18
C ILE A 21 -1.28 11.97 10.67
N PRO A 22 -0.71 12.97 11.39
CA PRO A 22 -0.69 14.35 10.91
C PRO A 22 0.00 14.48 9.53
N LYS A 23 -0.37 15.52 8.77
CA LYS A 23 0.32 15.82 7.50
C LYS A 23 1.81 16.11 7.74
N ASN A 24 2.64 15.92 6.72
CA ASN A 24 4.06 16.31 6.71
C ASN A 24 4.84 15.79 7.93
N LYS A 25 4.60 14.53 8.29
CA LYS A 25 5.15 13.91 9.51
C LYS A 25 6.14 12.80 9.23
N ILE A 26 5.97 12.07 8.13
CA ILE A 26 6.75 10.89 7.77
C ILE A 26 7.87 11.27 6.82
N ASP A 27 9.08 10.75 7.07
CA ASP A 27 10.26 10.95 6.21
C ASP A 27 10.31 9.96 5.05
N LEU A 28 9.88 8.72 5.28
CA LEU A 28 9.98 7.62 4.32
C LEU A 28 8.79 6.67 4.47
N VAL A 29 8.15 6.35 3.35
CA VAL A 29 7.17 5.27 3.24
C VAL A 29 7.79 4.12 2.44
N ILE A 30 7.69 2.90 2.95
CA ILE A 30 8.06 1.68 2.23
C ILE A 30 6.83 0.78 2.25
N THR A 31 6.34 0.38 1.08
CA THR A 31 5.08 -0.36 0.97
C THR A 31 5.13 -1.43 -0.10
N ASP A 32 4.56 -2.59 0.22
CA ASP A 32 4.33 -3.74 -0.66
C ASP A 32 2.80 -3.98 -0.74
N PRO A 33 2.07 -3.17 -1.53
CA PRO A 33 0.62 -3.26 -1.61
C PRO A 33 0.15 -4.53 -2.35
N PRO A 34 -1.14 -4.91 -2.25
CA PRO A 34 -1.74 -5.92 -3.14
C PRO A 34 -1.46 -5.62 -4.62
N PHE A 35 -1.18 -6.63 -5.45
CA PHE A 35 -0.86 -6.41 -6.87
C PHE A 35 -2.04 -6.57 -7.85
N ALA A 36 -3.23 -6.95 -7.36
CA ALA A 36 -4.42 -7.22 -8.19
C ALA A 36 -4.15 -8.18 -9.38
N ILE A 37 -3.41 -9.26 -9.15
CA ILE A 37 -3.00 -10.21 -10.21
C ILE A 37 -3.85 -11.49 -10.26
N ASN A 38 -5.02 -11.50 -9.62
CA ASN A 38 -5.83 -12.71 -9.45
C ASN A 38 -4.99 -13.87 -8.86
N PHE A 39 -4.17 -13.54 -7.85
CA PHE A 39 -3.26 -14.47 -7.20
C PHE A 39 -4.04 -15.54 -6.45
N LYS A 40 -4.34 -16.62 -7.16
CA LYS A 40 -4.80 -17.85 -6.55
C LYS A 40 -3.61 -18.46 -5.83
N ALA A 41 -3.61 -18.37 -4.50
CA ALA A 41 -2.62 -19.01 -3.63
C ALA A 41 -2.66 -20.54 -3.76
N LYS A 42 -2.21 -21.06 -4.89
CA LYS A 42 -2.04 -22.49 -5.16
C LYS A 42 -0.70 -22.69 -5.85
N LYS A 43 0.16 -23.42 -5.13
CA LYS A 43 1.38 -24.16 -5.51
C LYS A 43 2.73 -23.55 -5.11
N ALA A 44 3.44 -24.34 -4.29
CA ALA A 44 4.81 -24.86 -4.37
C ALA A 44 6.01 -24.01 -4.86
N ASN A 45 5.80 -22.86 -5.49
CA ASN A 45 6.88 -22.05 -6.08
C ASN A 45 7.57 -21.13 -5.06
N TYR A 46 7.00 -20.99 -3.86
CA TYR A 46 7.64 -20.31 -2.75
C TYR A 46 7.88 -21.31 -1.64
N ASN A 47 9.09 -21.32 -1.08
CA ASN A 47 9.48 -22.14 0.06
C ASN A 47 8.82 -21.59 1.34
N ARG A 48 7.49 -21.66 1.41
CA ARG A 48 6.65 -21.09 2.48
C ARG A 48 6.31 -22.14 3.50
N THR A 49 6.49 -21.82 4.77
CA THR A 49 5.87 -22.56 5.87
C THR A 49 4.36 -22.39 5.79
N THR A 50 3.64 -23.47 5.47
CA THR A 50 2.21 -23.42 5.13
C THR A 50 1.35 -22.87 6.27
N SER A 51 1.76 -23.06 7.53
CA SER A 51 1.10 -22.50 8.72
C SER A 51 1.09 -20.97 8.75
N ASN A 52 2.02 -20.32 8.06
CA ASN A 52 2.14 -18.86 8.03
C ASN A 52 1.32 -18.24 6.89
N VAL A 53 0.71 -19.08 6.03
CA VAL A 53 -0.18 -18.62 4.96
C VAL A 53 -1.57 -18.46 5.56
N LEU A 54 -1.93 -17.21 5.85
CA LEU A 54 -3.26 -16.88 6.34
C LEU A 54 -4.29 -17.03 5.22
N SER A 55 -5.40 -17.70 5.52
CA SER A 55 -6.59 -17.69 4.68
C SER A 55 -7.29 -16.33 4.78
N GLY A 56 -7.89 -15.85 3.69
CA GLY A 56 -8.65 -14.59 3.69
C GLY A 56 -7.88 -13.38 3.14
N TYR A 57 -6.88 -13.60 2.27
CA TYR A 57 -6.35 -12.52 1.46
C TYR A 57 -7.49 -11.91 0.63
N ASN A 58 -7.82 -10.66 0.92
CA ASN A 58 -8.80 -9.90 0.15
C ASN A 58 -8.11 -9.38 -1.10
N GLU A 59 -8.45 -9.99 -2.23
CA GLU A 59 -7.93 -9.60 -3.52
C GLU A 59 -8.63 -8.33 -4.00
N ILE A 60 -7.83 -7.38 -4.49
CA ILE A 60 -8.33 -6.23 -5.24
C ILE A 60 -8.54 -6.68 -6.68
N LYS A 61 -9.72 -6.44 -7.22
CA LYS A 61 -9.98 -6.76 -8.62
C LYS A 61 -9.20 -5.79 -9.52
N PRO A 62 -8.66 -6.24 -10.67
CA PRO A 62 -7.91 -5.37 -11.58
C PRO A 62 -8.67 -4.09 -11.95
N GLU A 63 -9.98 -4.18 -12.17
CA GLU A 63 -10.83 -3.03 -12.50
C GLU A 63 -10.92 -1.97 -11.40
N ASP A 64 -10.74 -2.36 -10.14
CA ASP A 64 -10.80 -1.47 -8.98
C ASP A 64 -9.40 -1.00 -8.53
N TYR A 65 -8.34 -1.44 -9.22
CA TYR A 65 -6.96 -1.31 -8.73
C TYR A 65 -6.44 0.13 -8.75
N TYR A 66 -6.82 0.91 -9.76
CA TYR A 66 -6.49 2.34 -9.80
C TYR A 66 -7.12 3.07 -8.61
N ASP A 67 -8.42 2.92 -8.37
CA ASP A 67 -9.12 3.62 -7.27
C ASP A 67 -8.56 3.22 -5.90
N PHE A 68 -8.28 1.93 -5.72
CA PHE A 68 -7.57 1.43 -4.54
C PHE A 68 -6.21 2.10 -4.39
N THR A 69 -5.43 2.17 -5.47
CA THR A 69 -4.07 2.73 -5.49
C THR A 69 -4.06 4.21 -5.18
N PHE A 70 -4.89 4.97 -5.88
CA PHE A 70 -5.07 6.40 -5.67
C PHE A 70 -5.45 6.71 -4.22
N SER A 71 -6.35 5.91 -3.63
CA SER A 71 -6.81 6.13 -2.25
C SER A 71 -5.68 5.99 -1.22
N TRP A 72 -4.85 4.95 -1.29
CA TRP A 72 -3.75 4.80 -0.34
C TRP A 72 -2.58 5.73 -0.65
N MET A 73 -2.29 6.00 -1.93
CA MET A 73 -1.22 6.94 -2.32
C MET A 73 -1.54 8.37 -1.90
N SER A 74 -2.80 8.80 -1.97
CA SER A 74 -3.24 10.12 -1.51
C SER A 74 -2.93 10.36 -0.03
N GLU A 75 -3.20 9.36 0.81
CA GLU A 75 -2.87 9.43 2.24
C GLU A 75 -1.36 9.35 2.48
N ALA A 76 -0.64 8.51 1.71
CA ALA A 76 0.82 8.42 1.80
C ALA A 76 1.49 9.77 1.44
N PHE A 77 1.03 10.43 0.38
CA PHE A 77 1.49 11.76 -0.02
C PHE A 77 1.21 12.80 1.07
N ARG A 78 -0.01 12.83 1.61
CA ARG A 78 -0.41 13.76 2.67
C ARG A 78 0.48 13.64 3.92
N ILE A 79 0.82 12.42 4.34
CA ILE A 79 1.59 12.21 5.57
C ILE A 79 3.10 12.39 5.36
N LEU A 80 3.60 12.26 4.14
CA LEU A 80 5.00 12.52 3.81
C LEU A 80 5.32 14.00 3.98
N LYS A 81 6.53 14.29 4.47
CA LYS A 81 7.11 15.63 4.40
C LYS A 81 7.36 16.00 2.94
N ASP A 82 7.45 17.29 2.66
CA ASP A 82 7.77 17.80 1.31
C ASP A 82 9.12 17.26 0.78
N SER A 83 10.05 16.90 1.69
CA SER A 83 11.35 16.27 1.37
C SER A 83 11.34 14.74 1.49
N GLY A 84 10.18 14.14 1.74
CA GLY A 84 10.05 12.72 1.99
C GLY A 84 10.09 11.89 0.71
N SER A 85 10.22 10.58 0.87
CA SER A 85 10.23 9.66 -0.28
C SER A 85 9.36 8.42 -0.02
N MET A 86 8.96 7.77 -1.10
CA MET A 86 8.18 6.54 -1.05
C MET A 86 8.80 5.48 -1.96
N TYR A 87 8.96 4.27 -1.45
CA TYR A 87 9.29 3.08 -2.24
C TYR A 87 8.06 2.17 -2.31
N VAL A 88 7.63 1.86 -3.52
CA VAL A 88 6.47 1.00 -3.80
C VAL A 88 6.97 -0.25 -4.52
N PHE A 89 6.75 -1.41 -3.92
CA PHE A 89 6.94 -2.68 -4.61
C PHE A 89 5.72 -2.95 -5.50
N SER A 90 5.94 -3.31 -6.76
CA SER A 90 4.87 -3.62 -7.71
C SER A 90 5.34 -4.64 -8.75
N GLY A 91 4.39 -5.43 -9.26
CA GLY A 91 4.57 -6.19 -10.49
C GLY A 91 4.33 -5.34 -11.75
N TRP A 92 4.58 -5.93 -12.92
CA TRP A 92 4.36 -5.26 -14.21
C TRP A 92 2.89 -5.23 -14.66
N ASN A 93 2.06 -6.16 -14.17
CA ASN A 93 0.70 -6.39 -14.67
C ASN A 93 -0.19 -5.15 -14.61
N ASN A 94 -0.14 -4.43 -13.49
CA ASN A 94 -0.95 -3.25 -13.23
C ASN A 94 -0.06 -2.02 -12.92
N LEU A 95 1.17 -2.02 -13.44
CA LEU A 95 2.12 -0.92 -13.22
C LEU A 95 1.59 0.41 -13.77
N LYS A 96 0.79 0.36 -14.83
CA LYS A 96 0.12 1.54 -15.40
C LYS A 96 -0.72 2.27 -14.33
N ASP A 97 -1.52 1.55 -13.56
CA ASP A 97 -2.41 2.16 -12.58
C ASP A 97 -1.62 2.77 -11.41
N ILE A 98 -0.50 2.14 -11.03
CA ILE A 98 0.46 2.69 -10.05
C ILE A 98 1.04 4.01 -10.54
N LEU A 99 1.55 4.05 -11.77
CA LEU A 99 2.16 5.26 -12.33
C LEU A 99 1.12 6.37 -12.54
N SER A 100 -0.08 6.04 -13.05
CA SER A 100 -1.15 7.03 -13.22
C SER A 100 -1.62 7.60 -11.87
N ALA A 101 -1.84 6.76 -10.86
CA ALA A 101 -2.22 7.24 -9.53
C ALA A 101 -1.12 8.10 -8.88
N LEU A 102 0.15 7.73 -9.08
CA LEU A 102 1.30 8.50 -8.60
C LEU A 102 1.31 9.92 -9.18
N ASP A 103 1.15 10.03 -10.50
CA ASP A 103 1.08 11.32 -11.20
C ASP A 103 -0.13 12.15 -10.74
N ASP A 104 -1.31 11.54 -10.66
CA ASP A 104 -2.56 12.22 -10.29
C ASP A 104 -2.55 12.72 -8.83
N VAL A 105 -1.85 12.01 -7.92
CA VAL A 105 -1.67 12.43 -6.52
C VAL A 105 -0.65 13.58 -6.41
N GLY A 106 0.28 13.69 -7.35
CA GLY A 106 1.29 14.77 -7.39
C GLY A 106 2.68 14.38 -6.90
N PHE A 107 3.01 13.08 -6.90
CA PHE A 107 4.39 12.63 -6.69
C PHE A 107 5.26 12.92 -7.93
N THR A 108 6.57 12.95 -7.71
CA THR A 108 7.58 13.05 -8.78
C THR A 108 8.46 11.80 -8.76
N THR A 109 8.69 11.18 -9.92
CA THR A 109 9.56 10.01 -10.11
C THR A 109 10.93 10.38 -10.66
#